data_AF-A0A847JG06-F1
#
_entry.id   AF-A0A847JG06-F1
#
_cell.length_a   1.000
_cell.length_b   1.000
_cell.length_c   1.000
_cell.angle_alpha   90.00
_cell.angle_beta   90.00
_cell.angle_gamma   90.00
#
_symmetry.space_group_name_H-M   'P 1'
#
loop_
_entity.id
_entity.type
_entity.pdbx_description
1 polymer ?
#
loop_
_entity_poly.entity_id
_entity_poly.type
_entity_poly.pdbx_seq_one_letter_code
_entity_poly.pdbx_strand_id
1 'polypeptide(L)'
;MMAKGKPRKQLQLSECWLFAIDSKADLARRVSVDNLKVTVDDLERLSRDAGNFKLFSIRQGGKERSVQEPKRDLQKIHSRIHKLLSRVEVPEYLHSAVKGKS
;
A
#
# COMPACT_ATOMS: atom_id res chain seq x y z
N MET A 1 -26.12 3.52 -13.29
CA MET A 1 -24.96 2.96 -14.05
C MET A 1 -23.82 3.96 -13.95
N MET A 2 -22.77 3.69 -13.16
CA MET A 2 -21.62 4.60 -13.04
C MET A 2 -20.70 4.41 -14.24
N ALA A 3 -20.37 5.50 -14.95
CA ALA A 3 -19.45 5.48 -16.07
C ALA A 3 -18.10 4.89 -15.65
N LYS A 4 -17.66 3.82 -16.32
CA LYS A 4 -16.31 3.28 -16.16
C LYS A 4 -15.33 4.33 -16.70
N GLY A 5 -14.61 4.98 -15.82
CA GLY A 5 -13.54 5.92 -16.19
C GLY A 5 -12.50 5.24 -17.09
N LYS A 6 -11.86 6.03 -17.96
CA LYS A 6 -10.80 5.57 -18.88
C LYS A 6 -9.72 4.81 -18.09
N PRO A 7 -9.25 3.64 -18.56
CA PRO A 7 -8.20 2.90 -17.88
C PRO A 7 -6.95 3.78 -17.79
N ARG A 8 -6.38 3.90 -16.58
CA ARG A 8 -5.15 4.66 -16.37
C ARG A 8 -3.98 3.89 -17.02
N LYS A 9 -3.07 4.61 -17.68
CA LYS A 9 -1.84 4.04 -18.23
C LYS A 9 -1.07 3.33 -17.11
N GLN A 10 -0.71 2.07 -17.33
CA GLN A 10 0.21 1.33 -16.47
C GLN A 10 1.62 1.88 -16.66
N LEU A 11 2.35 2.01 -15.55
CA LEU A 11 3.69 2.53 -15.48
C LEU A 11 4.69 1.38 -15.53
N GLN A 12 5.78 1.57 -16.26
CA GLN A 12 6.95 0.72 -16.12
C GLN A 12 7.47 0.81 -14.68
N LEU A 13 8.16 -0.22 -14.19
CA LEU A 13 8.70 -0.22 -12.82
C LEU A 13 9.60 1.00 -12.56
N SER A 14 10.43 1.38 -13.55
CA SER A 14 11.32 2.55 -13.49
C SER A 14 10.57 3.89 -13.44
N GLU A 15 9.32 3.95 -13.91
CA GLU A 15 8.46 5.12 -13.86
C GLU A 15 7.66 5.20 -12.54
N CYS A 16 7.76 4.18 -11.68
CA CYS A 16 7.11 4.18 -10.39
C CYS A 16 7.74 5.24 -9.47
N TRP A 17 6.88 6.00 -8.78
CA TRP A 17 7.35 6.98 -7.81
C TRP A 17 8.12 6.37 -6.63
N LEU A 18 7.96 5.07 -6.37
CA LEU A 18 8.68 4.33 -5.34
C LEU A 18 9.90 3.56 -5.91
N PHE A 19 10.24 3.76 -7.19
CA PHE A 19 11.40 3.11 -7.80
C PHE A 19 12.71 3.62 -7.20
N ALA A 20 13.65 2.70 -6.93
CA ALA A 20 14.99 3.00 -6.45
C ALA A 20 15.03 3.94 -5.23
N ILE A 21 14.16 3.69 -4.24
CA ILE A 21 14.27 4.35 -2.93
C ILE A 21 15.55 3.87 -2.25
N ASP A 22 16.37 4.80 -1.80
CA ASP A 22 17.69 4.53 -1.22
C ASP A 22 17.78 4.84 0.28
N SER A 23 16.80 5.57 0.83
CA SER A 23 16.85 6.08 2.20
C SER A 23 15.46 6.31 2.79
N LYS A 24 15.39 6.32 4.13
CA LYS A 24 14.14 6.64 4.87
C LYS A 24 13.64 8.06 4.55
N ALA A 25 14.56 9.01 4.38
CA ALA A 25 14.25 10.39 4.04
C ALA A 25 13.64 10.50 2.63
N ASP A 26 14.18 9.77 1.65
CA ASP A 26 13.63 9.72 0.30
C ASP A 26 12.22 9.09 0.29
N LEU A 27 12.02 7.99 1.04
CA LEU A 27 10.69 7.42 1.21
C LEU A 27 9.70 8.44 1.81
N ALA A 28 10.06 9.09 2.92
CA ALA A 28 9.22 10.08 3.60
C ALA A 28 8.79 11.22 2.65
N ARG A 29 9.75 11.74 1.87
CA ARG A 29 9.50 12.77 0.85
C ARG A 29 8.54 12.28 -0.23
N ARG A 30 8.73 11.07 -0.76
CA ARG A 30 7.94 10.51 -1.87
C ARG A 30 6.49 10.17 -1.47
N VAL A 31 6.28 9.72 -0.24
CA VAL A 31 4.93 9.42 0.26
C VAL A 31 4.18 10.67 0.69
N SER A 32 4.87 11.74 1.07
CA SER A 32 4.25 13.01 1.46
C SER A 32 3.48 13.67 0.31
N VAL A 33 2.34 14.30 0.64
CA VAL A 33 1.48 15.12 -0.23
C VAL A 33 0.87 16.25 0.59
N ASP A 34 0.22 17.22 -0.04
CA ASP A 34 -0.30 18.45 0.62
C ASP A 34 -1.13 18.18 1.89
N ASN A 35 -1.90 17.10 1.92
CA ASN A 35 -2.73 16.72 3.06
C ASN A 35 -2.16 15.58 3.93
N LEU A 36 -0.94 15.14 3.68
CA LEU A 36 -0.24 14.09 4.42
C LEU A 36 1.26 14.39 4.42
N LYS A 37 1.75 15.06 5.46
CA LYS A 37 3.17 15.23 5.71
C LYS A 37 3.69 14.02 6.50
N VAL A 38 4.71 13.35 5.98
CA VAL A 38 5.35 12.19 6.62
C VAL A 38 6.80 12.51 6.88
N THR A 39 7.23 12.32 8.12
CA THR A 39 8.63 12.49 8.54
C THR A 39 9.34 11.14 8.66
N VAL A 40 10.67 11.15 8.80
CA VAL A 40 11.42 9.93 9.13
C VAL A 40 10.96 9.38 10.48
N ASP A 41 10.74 10.24 11.47
CA ASP A 41 10.26 9.84 12.80
C ASP A 41 8.89 9.16 12.74
N ASP A 42 7.99 9.63 11.87
CA ASP A 42 6.70 8.97 11.64
C ASP A 42 6.90 7.55 11.08
N LEU A 43 7.77 7.40 10.08
CA LEU A 43 8.07 6.09 9.49
C LEU A 43 8.65 5.14 10.54
N GLU A 44 9.59 5.60 11.36
CA GLU A 44 10.21 4.79 12.41
C GLU A 44 9.21 4.43 13.52
N ARG A 45 8.38 5.38 13.94
CA ARG A 45 7.34 5.15 14.94
C ARG A 45 6.31 4.14 14.43
N LEU A 46 5.88 4.27 13.18
CA LEU A 46 4.86 3.41 12.58
C LEU A 46 5.41 2.03 12.19
N SER A 47 6.72 1.89 11.97
CA SER A 47 7.35 0.60 11.67
C SER A 47 7.56 -0.30 12.89
N ARG A 48 7.55 0.25 14.12
CA ARG A 48 7.83 -0.49 15.36
C ARG A 48 6.72 -1.47 15.79
N ASP A 49 5.63 -1.58 15.03
CA ASP A 49 4.44 -2.39 15.35
C ASP A 49 3.97 -2.29 16.83
N ALA A 50 4.13 -1.11 17.42
CA ALA A 50 3.78 -0.85 18.81
C ALA A 50 2.33 -0.37 18.91
N GLY A 51 1.39 -1.27 18.62
CA GLY A 51 -0.04 -0.96 18.67
C GLY A 51 -0.54 -0.17 17.45
N ASN A 52 0.09 -0.35 16.29
CA ASN A 52 -0.34 0.30 15.04
C ASN A 52 -1.48 -0.42 14.31
N PHE A 53 -1.83 -1.63 14.77
CA PHE A 53 -2.96 -2.41 14.26
C PHE A 53 -4.04 -2.59 15.32
N LYS A 54 -5.27 -2.76 14.84
CA LYS A 54 -6.38 -3.36 15.57
C LYS A 54 -6.39 -4.85 15.25
N LEU A 55 -6.34 -5.67 16.29
CA LEU A 55 -6.35 -7.13 16.17
C LEU A 55 -7.74 -7.67 16.53
N PHE A 56 -8.29 -8.55 15.70
CA PHE A 56 -9.55 -9.22 15.97
C PHE A 56 -9.64 -10.54 15.20
N SER A 57 -10.51 -11.46 15.64
CA SER A 57 -10.75 -12.71 14.94
C SER A 57 -12.01 -12.63 14.09
N ILE A 58 -11.98 -13.27 12.92
CA ILE A 58 -13.16 -13.54 12.09
C ILE A 58 -13.29 -15.05 11.85
N ARG A 59 -14.51 -15.54 11.66
CA ARG A 59 -14.77 -16.92 11.25
C ARG A 59 -15.11 -16.96 9.77
N GLN A 60 -14.33 -17.65 8.97
CA GLN A 60 -14.55 -17.76 7.52
C GLN A 60 -14.25 -19.19 7.05
N GLY A 61 -15.22 -19.84 6.42
CA GLY A 61 -15.10 -21.24 6.02
C GLY A 61 -14.95 -22.21 7.20
N GLY A 62 -15.66 -21.95 8.31
CA GLY A 62 -15.64 -22.78 9.52
C GLY A 62 -14.41 -22.58 10.43
N LYS A 63 -13.33 -21.98 9.92
CA LYS A 63 -12.09 -21.73 10.65
C LYS A 63 -12.02 -20.29 11.17
N GLU A 64 -11.45 -20.13 12.36
CA GLU A 64 -11.11 -18.83 12.91
C GLU A 64 -9.82 -18.31 12.28
N ARG A 65 -9.78 -17.01 11.96
CA ARG A 65 -8.63 -16.32 11.37
C ARG A 65 -8.40 -15.03 12.14
N SER A 66 -7.17 -14.82 12.60
CA SER A 66 -6.75 -13.53 13.15
C SER A 66 -6.58 -12.52 12.02
N VAL A 67 -7.15 -11.34 12.20
CA VAL A 67 -7.11 -10.22 11.27
C VAL A 67 -6.38 -9.06 11.92
N GLN A 68 -5.54 -8.39 11.14
CA GLN A 68 -4.89 -7.16 11.53
C GLN A 68 -5.37 -6.03 10.63
N GLU A 69 -5.93 -4.98 11.23
CA GLU A 69 -6.37 -3.78 10.52
C GLU A 69 -5.50 -2.60 10.93
N PRO A 70 -4.81 -1.92 9.99
CA PRO A 70 -3.95 -0.79 10.33
C PRO A 70 -4.80 0.36 10.89
N LYS A 71 -4.35 0.97 11.99
CA LYS A 71 -4.95 2.19 12.53
C LYS A 71 -4.77 3.35 11.56
N ARG A 72 -5.58 4.39 11.75
CA ARG A 72 -5.74 5.53 10.82
C ARG A 72 -4.43 6.08 10.24
N ASP A 73 -3.41 6.31 11.06
CA ASP A 73 -2.16 6.91 10.56
C ASP A 73 -1.32 5.94 9.74
N LEU A 74 -1.21 4.67 10.16
CA LEU A 74 -0.59 3.64 9.35
C LEU A 74 -1.38 3.40 8.06
N GLN A 75 -2.71 3.42 8.14
CA GLN A 75 -3.61 3.23 7.01
C GLN A 75 -3.46 4.32 5.94
N LYS A 76 -3.23 5.59 6.32
CA LYS A 76 -2.95 6.67 5.36
C LYS A 76 -1.68 6.37 4.55
N ILE A 77 -0.61 5.94 5.22
CA ILE A 77 0.66 5.59 4.56
C ILE A 77 0.47 4.36 3.66
N HIS A 78 -0.15 3.30 4.15
CA HIS A 78 -0.45 2.10 3.35
C HIS A 78 -1.27 2.42 2.11
N SER A 79 -2.32 3.25 2.26
CA SER A 79 -3.18 3.67 1.14
C SER A 79 -2.40 4.47 0.10
N ARG A 80 -1.48 5.33 0.55
CA ARG A 80 -0.61 6.11 -0.33
C ARG A 80 0.35 5.21 -1.10
N ILE A 81 1.03 4.29 -0.42
CA ILE A 81 1.93 3.31 -1.05
C ILE A 81 1.16 2.45 -2.06
N HIS A 82 0.00 1.92 -1.66
CA HIS A 82 -0.86 1.13 -2.54
C HIS A 82 -1.28 1.92 -3.80
N LYS A 83 -1.65 3.20 -3.65
CA LYS A 83 -2.01 4.06 -4.79
C LYS A 83 -0.85 4.28 -5.76
N LEU A 84 0.39 4.32 -5.25
CA LEU A 84 1.59 4.46 -6.09
C LEU A 84 1.91 3.15 -6.81
N LEU A 85 1.84 2.01 -6.11
CA LEU A 85 2.15 0.69 -6.65
C LEU A 85 1.06 0.14 -7.59
N SER A 86 -0.22 0.43 -7.36
CA SER A 86 -1.33 -0.06 -8.20
C SER A 86 -1.31 0.45 -9.64
N ARG A 87 -0.43 1.41 -9.94
CA ARG A 87 -0.20 1.92 -11.30
C ARG A 87 0.93 1.19 -12.01
N VAL A 88 1.76 0.42 -11.32
CA VAL A 88 2.88 -0.31 -11.91
C VAL A 88 2.32 -1.50 -12.68
N GLU A 89 2.89 -1.75 -13.85
CA GLU A 89 2.61 -2.96 -14.62
C GLU A 89 2.89 -4.22 -13.80
N VAL A 90 1.99 -5.18 -13.88
CA VAL A 90 2.16 -6.45 -13.16
C VAL A 90 3.21 -7.28 -13.90
N PRO A 91 4.28 -7.73 -13.25
CA PRO A 91 5.30 -8.55 -13.90
C PRO A 91 4.70 -9.85 -14.46
N GLU A 92 5.20 -10.30 -15.61
CA GLU A 92 4.65 -11.47 -16.31
C GLU A 92 4.68 -12.75 -15.47
N TYR A 93 5.72 -12.92 -14.65
CA TYR A 93 5.90 -14.04 -13.74
C TYR A 93 4.93 -14.05 -12.54
N LEU A 94 4.17 -12.97 -12.32
CA LEU A 94 3.23 -12.90 -11.21
C LEU A 94 1.88 -13.54 -11.62
N HIS A 95 1.67 -14.76 -11.14
CA HIS A 95 0.40 -15.48 -11.33
C HIS A 95 -0.64 -15.13 -10.27
N SER A 96 -0.22 -14.62 -9.10
CA SER A 96 -1.10 -14.17 -8.02
C SER A 96 -1.58 -12.73 -8.26
N ALA A 97 -2.78 -12.40 -7.75
CA ALA A 97 -3.37 -11.07 -7.81
C ALA A 97 -3.70 -10.52 -9.23
N VAL A 98 -3.65 -11.34 -10.28
CA VAL A 98 -4.13 -10.98 -11.63
C VAL A 98 -5.53 -11.55 -11.84
N LYS A 99 -6.50 -10.69 -12.11
CA LYS A 99 -7.87 -11.12 -12.42
C LYS A 99 -7.86 -12.03 -13.66
N GLY A 100 -8.35 -13.26 -13.51
CA GLY A 100 -8.40 -14.24 -14.60
C GLY A 100 -7.15 -15.13 -14.73
N LYS A 101 -6.16 -14.99 -13.85
CA LYS A 101 -5.11 -15.99 -13.64
C LYS A 101 -5.39 -16.62 -12.26
N SER A 102 -5.96 -17.81 -12.23
CA SER A 102 -6.30 -18.58 -11.02
C SER A 102 -6.19 -20.06 -11.32
#